data_AF-A0A2E1HC62-F1
#
_entry.id   AF-A0A2E1HC62-F1
#
_cell.length_a   1.000
_cell.length_b   1.000
_cell.length_c   1.000
_cell.angle_alpha   90.00
_cell.angle_beta   90.00
_cell.angle_gamma   90.00
#
_symmetry.space_group_name_H-M   'P 1'
#
loop_
_entity.id
_entity.type
_entity.pdbx_description
1 polymer ?
#
loop_
_entity_poly.entity_id
_entity_poly.type
_entity_poly.pdbx_seq_one_letter_code
_entity_poly.pdbx_strand_id
1 'polypeptide(L)' 'MTPEEDDAITADALDDPDNPPIGDGDRLVPLKRPFDFIPEERASVRVDRDVIERFRRAGDDWEERINAILREAAPADAAE' A
#
# COMPACT_ATOMS: atom_id res chain seq x y z
N MET A 1 -11.31 -2.67 -28.30
CA MET A 1 -12.20 -3.68 -27.73
C MET A 1 -13.40 -3.77 -28.64
N THR A 2 -13.48 -4.86 -29.37
CA THR A 2 -14.59 -5.20 -30.25
C THR A 2 -15.67 -5.91 -29.42
N PRO A 3 -16.94 -5.91 -29.87
CA PRO A 3 -17.99 -6.68 -29.22
C PRO A 3 -17.67 -8.17 -29.12
N GLU A 4 -17.03 -8.73 -30.16
CA GLU A 4 -16.62 -10.14 -30.21
C GLU A 4 -15.57 -10.49 -29.13
N GLU A 5 -14.63 -9.58 -28.88
CA GLU A 5 -13.64 -9.74 -27.80
C GLU A 5 -14.28 -9.64 -26.41
N ASP A 6 -15.29 -8.78 -26.25
CA ASP A 6 -16.01 -8.60 -24.98
C ASP A 6 -16.88 -9.81 -24.64
N ASP A 7 -17.54 -10.39 -25.65
CA ASP A 7 -18.30 -11.64 -25.53
C ASP A 7 -17.39 -12.81 -25.12
N ALA A 8 -16.19 -12.91 -25.72
CA ALA A 8 -15.22 -13.94 -25.38
C ALA A 8 -14.73 -13.83 -23.93
N ILE A 9 -14.42 -12.61 -23.47
CA ILE A 9 -14.01 -12.35 -22.08
C ILE A 9 -15.13 -12.68 -21.09
N THR A 10 -16.37 -12.34 -21.44
CA THR A 10 -17.54 -12.64 -20.61
C THR A 10 -17.79 -14.14 -20.52
N ALA A 11 -17.63 -14.88 -21.62
CA ALA A 11 -17.75 -16.34 -21.63
C ALA A 11 -16.69 -17.00 -20.75
N ASP A 12 -15.43 -16.60 -20.85
CA ASP A 12 -14.34 -17.13 -20.03
C ASP A 12 -14.58 -16.86 -18.53
N ALA A 13 -15.08 -15.68 -18.16
CA ALA A 13 -15.40 -15.34 -16.77
C ALA A 13 -16.59 -16.15 -16.22
N LEU A 14 -17.55 -16.53 -17.06
CA LEU A 14 -18.69 -17.36 -16.65
C LEU A 14 -18.32 -18.84 -16.48
N ASP A 15 -17.33 -19.33 -17.24
CA ASP A 15 -16.81 -20.69 -17.11
C ASP A 15 -15.87 -20.87 -15.91
N ASP A 16 -15.30 -19.79 -15.35
CA ASP A 16 -14.44 -19.81 -14.18
C ASP A 16 -15.23 -19.73 -12.84
N PRO A 17 -15.34 -20.83 -12.07
CA PRO A 17 -16.12 -20.86 -10.84
C PRO A 17 -15.50 -20.07 -9.68
N ASP A 18 -14.20 -19.74 -9.73
CA ASP A 18 -13.53 -19.00 -8.65
C ASP A 18 -13.48 -17.48 -8.89
N ASN A 19 -13.76 -17.05 -10.12
CA ASN A 19 -13.73 -15.66 -10.53
C ASN A 19 -14.93 -15.27 -11.42
N PRO A 20 -16.18 -15.43 -10.93
CA PRO A 20 -17.36 -15.05 -11.69
C PRO A 20 -17.47 -13.54 -11.88
N PRO A 21 -18.16 -13.07 -12.94
CA PRO A 21 -18.45 -11.66 -13.14
C PRO A 21 -19.30 -11.09 -11.98
N ILE A 22 -19.02 -9.84 -11.63
CA ILE A 22 -19.69 -9.14 -10.53
C ILE A 22 -21.11 -8.74 -10.97
N GLY A 23 -22.12 -9.22 -10.26
CA GLY A 23 -23.53 -8.94 -10.55
C GLY A 23 -24.05 -7.64 -9.92
N ASP A 24 -25.21 -7.20 -10.41
CA ASP A 24 -25.92 -6.06 -9.83
C ASP A 24 -26.40 -6.37 -8.40
N GLY A 25 -25.72 -5.79 -7.41
CA GLY A 25 -25.99 -6.00 -5.99
C GLY A 25 -24.88 -6.72 -5.24
N ASP A 26 -23.85 -7.20 -5.94
CA ASP A 26 -22.67 -7.75 -5.30
C ASP A 26 -21.92 -6.66 -4.53
N ARG A 27 -21.59 -6.95 -3.27
CA ARG A 27 -20.86 -6.03 -2.41
C ARG A 27 -19.42 -6.49 -2.27
N LEU A 28 -18.54 -5.84 -3.03
CA LEU A 28 -17.09 -6.05 -2.89
C LEU A 28 -16.66 -5.74 -1.46
N VAL A 29 -16.05 -6.73 -0.81
CA VAL A 29 -15.38 -6.51 0.48
C VAL A 29 -13.95 -6.04 0.22
N PRO A 30 -13.42 -5.11 1.02
CA PRO A 30 -12.01 -4.78 0.95
C PRO A 30 -11.19 -6.04 1.13
N LEU A 31 -10.23 -6.27 0.21
CA LEU A 31 -9.26 -7.34 0.38
C LEU A 31 -8.56 -7.14 1.73
N LYS A 32 -8.73 -8.07 2.67
CA LYS A 32 -7.91 -8.12 3.89
C LYS A 32 -6.49 -8.43 3.42
N ARG A 33 -5.68 -7.39 3.19
CA ARG A 33 -4.28 -7.56 2.86
C ARG A 33 -3.60 -8.18 4.09
N PRO A 34 -3.08 -9.42 4.02
CA PRO A 34 -2.39 -10.03 5.14
C PRO A 34 -0.94 -9.56 5.27
N PHE A 35 -0.50 -8.63 4.42
CA PHE A 35 0.82 -8.00 4.52
C PHE A 35 0.85 -7.04 5.69
N ASP A 36 1.98 -7.00 6.40
CA ASP A 36 2.28 -6.22 7.60
C ASP A 36 1.91 -4.73 7.45
N PHE A 37 0.62 -4.42 7.58
CA PHE A 37 0.15 -3.06 7.67
C PHE A 37 0.50 -2.58 9.07
N ILE A 38 1.73 -2.09 9.21
CA ILE A 38 2.12 -1.28 10.37
C ILE A 38 1.43 0.07 10.14
N PRO A 39 0.44 0.47 10.96
CA PRO A 39 -0.21 1.75 10.79
C PRO A 39 0.83 2.87 10.98
N GLU A 40 1.02 3.67 9.94
CA GLU A 40 1.87 4.86 9.99
C GLU A 40 1.02 6.07 10.37
N GLU A 41 1.49 6.85 11.34
CA GLU A 41 0.85 8.12 11.71
C GLU A 41 1.56 9.29 11.03
N ARG A 42 0.78 10.18 10.41
CA ARG A 42 1.31 11.40 9.80
C ARG A 42 1.59 12.45 10.88
N ALA A 43 2.83 12.56 11.30
CA ALA A 43 3.30 13.60 12.22
C ALA A 43 4.01 14.76 11.49
N SER A 44 3.96 15.96 12.06
CA SER A 44 4.77 17.11 11.61
C SER A 44 5.93 17.35 12.58
N VAL A 45 7.16 17.09 12.14
CA VAL A 45 8.40 17.34 12.92
C VAL A 45 9.29 18.34 12.18
N ARG A 46 10.05 19.15 12.92
CA ARG A 46 11.07 20.04 12.33
C ARG A 46 12.38 19.28 12.20
N VAL A 47 12.90 19.24 10.98
CA VAL A 47 14.20 18.65 10.63
C VAL A 47 14.99 19.70 9.87
N ASP A 48 16.30 19.74 10.08
CA ASP A 48 17.17 20.67 9.36
C ASP A 48 17.11 20.43 7.85
N ARG A 49 17.15 21.53 7.08
CA ARG A 49 16.96 21.49 5.63
C ARG A 49 18.03 20.66 4.94
N ASP A 50 19.28 20.78 5.35
CA ASP A 50 20.41 20.05 4.77
C ASP A 50 20.31 18.53 5.01
N VAL A 51 19.77 18.13 6.17
CA VAL A 51 19.47 16.73 6.47
C VAL A 51 18.41 16.20 5.50
N ILE A 52 17.27 16.89 5.35
CA ILE A 52 16.22 16.49 4.39
C ILE A 52 16.76 16.40 2.96
N GLU A 53 17.55 17.38 2.53
CA GLU A 53 18.15 17.37 1.19
C GLU A 53 19.16 16.22 1.00
N ARG A 54 19.86 15.79 2.05
CA ARG A 54 20.73 14.62 1.98
C ARG A 54 19.94 13.33 1.81
N PHE A 55 18.83 13.18 2.52
CA PHE A 55 17.96 12.01 2.41
C PHE A 55 17.30 11.94 1.03
N ARG A 56 16.74 13.05 0.52
CA ARG A 56 16.14 13.12 -0.82
C ARG A 56 17.10 12.75 -1.95
N ARG A 57 18.39 13.08 -1.81
CA ARG A 57 19.42 12.68 -2.79
C ARG A 57 19.73 11.19 -2.77
N ALA A 58 19.36 10.48 -1.70
CA ALA A 58 19.65 9.05 -1.54
C ALA A 58 18.66 8.13 -2.28
N GLY A 59 17.50 8.65 -2.70
CA GLY A 59 16.48 7.91 -3.44
C GLY A 59 15.06 8.41 -3.14
N ASP A 60 14.08 7.85 -3.84
CA ASP A 60 12.66 8.11 -3.63
C ASP A 60 12.17 7.51 -2.28
N ASP A 61 12.92 6.56 -1.72
CA ASP A 61 12.69 5.87 -0.44
C ASP A 61 13.21 6.66 0.79
N TRP A 62 13.36 7.98 0.65
CA TRP A 62 14.03 8.80 1.65
C TRP A 62 13.23 8.95 2.95
N GLU A 63 11.90 8.91 2.87
CA GLU A 63 11.01 8.95 4.04
C GLU A 63 11.07 7.63 4.82
N GLU A 64 11.05 6.47 4.14
CA GLU A 64 11.22 5.17 4.77
C GLU A 64 12.58 5.05 5.47
N ARG A 65 13.64 5.59 4.86
CA ARG A 65 14.98 5.62 5.48
C ARG A 65 15.04 6.45 6.75
N ILE A 66 14.41 7.63 6.75
CA ILE A 66 14.31 8.45 7.97
C ILE A 66 13.54 7.68 9.04
N ASN A 67 12.40 7.07 8.68
CA ASN A 67 11.57 6.31 9.62
C ASN A 67 12.34 5.13 10.23
N ALA A 68 13.12 4.38 9.43
CA ALA A 68 13.97 3.29 9.93
C ALA A 68 15.00 3.76 10.97
N ILE A 69 15.66 4.90 10.73
CA ILE A 69 16.61 5.48 11.68
C ILE A 69 15.91 5.95 12.95
N LEU A 70 14.72 6.55 12.84
CA LEU A 70 13.93 6.96 13.99
C LEU A 70 13.51 5.76 14.85
N ARG A 71 13.21 4.59 14.25
CA ARG A 71 12.92 3.36 14.99
C ARG A 71 14.12 2.83 15.76
N GLU A 72 15.31 2.87 15.16
CA GLU A 72 16.55 2.45 15.83
C GLU A 72 16.94 3.40 16.97
N ALA A 73 16.76 4.71 16.76
CA ALA A 73 17.10 5.74 17.73
C ALA A 73 16.03 5.96 18.80
N ALA A 74 14.82 5.44 18.60
CA ALA A 74 13.75 5.53 19.58
C ALA A 74 14.25 4.94 20.91
N PRO A 75 13.93 5.58 22.04
CA PRO A 75 14.22 4.97 23.33
C PRO A 75 13.54 3.60 23.37
N ALA A 76 14.25 2.59 23.91
CA ALA A 76 13.60 1.35 24.29
C ALA A 76 12.38 1.71 25.16
N ASP A 77 11.26 1.01 24.94
CA ASP A 77 10.02 1.25 25.67
C ASP A 77 10.34 1.58 27.12
N ALA A 78 9.92 2.77 27.58
CA ALA A 78 9.99 3.07 28.99
C ALA A 78 9.16 1.97 29.66
N ALA A 79 9.84 1.03 30.32
CA ALA A 79 9.19 -0.06 31.02
C ALA A 79 8.15 0.56 31.97
N GLU A 80 6.87 0.41 31.61
CA GLU A 80 5.75 0.66 32.52
C GLU A 80 5.72 -0.38 33.63
#